data_AF-A0A7C6DMD5-F1
#
_entry.id   AF-A0A7C6DMD5-F1
#
_cell.length_a   1.000
_cell.length_b   1.000
_cell.length_c   1.000
_cell.angle_alpha   90.00
_cell.angle_beta   90.00
_cell.angle_gamma   90.00
#
_symmetry.space_group_name_H-M   'P 1'
#
loop_
_entity.id
_entity.type
_entity.pdbx_description
1 polymer ?
#
loop_
_entity_poly.entity_id
_entity_poly.type
_entity_poly.pdbx_seq_one_letter_code
_entity_poly.pdbx_strand_id
1 'polypeptide(L)' 'MYQFVKFYLENATDLVKQVKYVPLPEEIYHKALERVEARKTGTIFGGREQVGMKIEELFAKELKE' A
#
# COMPACT_ATOMS: atom_id res chain seq x y z
N MET A 1 -14.36 -9.26 -6.49
CA MET A 1 -13.36 -8.17 -6.52
C MET A 1 -12.69 -7.97 -5.16
N TYR A 2 -13.42 -7.67 -4.08
CA TYR A 2 -12.85 -7.44 -2.74
C TYR A 2 -11.97 -8.60 -2.22
N GLN A 3 -12.45 -9.84 -2.34
CA GLN A 3 -11.72 -11.04 -1.90
C GLN A 3 -10.36 -11.23 -2.59
N PHE A 4 -10.24 -10.81 -3.84
CA PHE A 4 -8.98 -10.89 -4.59
C PHE A 4 -7.95 -9.91 -4.03
N VAL A 5 -8.36 -8.65 -3.78
CA VAL A 5 -7.48 -7.63 -3.21
C VAL A 5 -7.05 -8.00 -1.79
N LYS A 6 -7.98 -8.54 -0.99
CA LYS A 6 -7.68 -9.03 0.36
C LYS A 6 -6.64 -10.15 0.33
N PHE A 7 -6.87 -11.19 -0.47
CA PHE A 7 -5.93 -12.30 -0.62
C PHE A 7 -4.55 -11.80 -1.09
N TYR A 8 -4.51 -10.87 -2.05
CA TYR A 8 -3.26 -10.33 -2.55
C TYR A 8 -2.47 -9.58 -1.47
N LEU A 9 -3.12 -8.71 -0.69
CA LEU A 9 -2.47 -7.94 0.37
C LEU A 9 -2.03 -8.84 1.54
N GLU A 10 -2.80 -9.88 1.88
CA GLU A 10 -2.44 -10.86 2.92
C GLU A 10 -1.23 -11.71 2.54
N ASN A 11 -1.05 -12.01 1.24
CA ASN A 11 0.04 -12.86 0.74
C ASN A 11 1.18 -12.06 0.09
N ALA A 12 1.10 -10.72 0.09
CA ALA A 12 2.00 -9.85 -0.65
C ALA A 12 3.47 -10.03 -0.23
N THR A 13 3.73 -10.17 1.07
CA THR A 13 5.09 -10.32 1.61
C THR A 13 5.86 -11.49 1.00
N ASP A 14 5.19 -12.62 0.77
CA ASP A 14 5.83 -13.82 0.23
C ASP A 14 5.86 -13.83 -1.30
N LEU A 15 4.79 -13.36 -1.93
CA LEU A 15 4.72 -13.23 -3.38
C LEU A 15 5.79 -12.27 -3.91
N VAL A 16 5.98 -11.12 -3.26
CA VAL A 16 6.95 -10.09 -3.67
C VAL A 16 8.40 -10.59 -3.54
N LYS A 17 8.70 -11.40 -2.53
CA LYS A 17 10.01 -12.06 -2.38
C LYS A 17 10.29 -13.05 -3.51
N GLN A 18 9.29 -13.82 -3.94
CA GLN A 18 9.44 -14.80 -5.02
C GLN A 18 9.79 -14.14 -6.36
N VAL A 19 9.27 -12.94 -6.61
CA VAL A 19 9.58 -12.16 -7.82
C VAL A 19 10.81 -11.24 -7.66
N LYS A 20 11.61 -11.44 -6.60
CA LYS A 20 12.86 -10.70 -6.30
C LYS A 20 12.70 -9.19 -6.09
N TYR A 21 11.51 -8.76 -5.69
CA TYR A 21 11.27 -7.37 -5.27
C TYR A 21 11.45 -7.24 -3.75
N VAL A 22 11.66 -6.00 -3.29
CA VAL A 22 11.75 -5.70 -1.85
C VAL A 22 10.32 -5.57 -1.31
N PRO A 23 9.90 -6.44 -0.37
CA PRO A 23 8.58 -6.32 0.24
C PRO A 23 8.53 -5.07 1.11
N LEU A 24 7.39 -4.37 1.06
CA LEU A 24 7.09 -3.31 2.01
C LEU A 24 6.94 -3.89 3.43
N PRO A 25 7.10 -3.07 4.49
CA PRO A 25 6.79 -3.49 5.84
C PRO A 25 5.35 -3.99 5.98
N GLU A 26 5.12 -5.00 6.80
CA GLU A 26 3.81 -5.63 7.00
C GLU A 26 2.72 -4.64 7.44
N GLU A 27 3.07 -3.67 8.30
CA GLU A 27 2.18 -2.59 8.74
C GLU A 27 1.60 -1.78 7.58
N ILE A 28 2.36 -1.64 6.48
CA ILE A 28 1.93 -0.90 5.29
C ILE A 28 0.86 -1.69 4.53
N TYR A 29 0.99 -3.01 4.45
CA TYR A 29 -0.04 -3.87 3.83
C TYR A 29 -1.33 -3.89 4.67
N HIS A 30 -1.24 -3.91 5.99
CA HIS A 30 -2.42 -3.78 6.86
C HIS A 30 -3.14 -2.45 6.66
N LYS A 31 -2.41 -1.33 6.68
CA LYS A 31 -2.99 0.00 6.40
C LYS A 31 -3.59 0.09 5.00
N ALA A 32 -3.01 -0.59 4.01
CA ALA A 32 -3.58 -0.66 2.67
C ALA A 32 -4.90 -1.44 2.67
N LEU A 33 -5.00 -2.55 3.40
CA LEU A 33 -6.23 -3.33 3.54
C LEU A 33 -7.34 -2.52 4.23
N GLU A 34 -7.02 -1.81 5.33
CA GLU A 34 -7.95 -0.93 6.03
C GLU A 34 -8.52 0.17 5.10
N ARG A 35 -7.69 0.71 4.20
CA ARG A 35 -8.16 1.70 3.21
C ARG A 35 -9.13 1.10 2.22
N VAL A 36 -8.86 -0.11 1.75
CA VAL A 36 -9.74 -0.85 0.83
C VAL A 36 -11.06 -1.19 1.52
N GLU A 37 -11.02 -1.61 2.79
CA GLU A 37 -12.20 -1.85 3.63
C GLU A 37 -13.03 -0.58 3.85
N ALA A 38 -12.35 0.54 4.16
CA ALA A 38 -12.98 1.86 4.32
C ALA A 38 -13.43 2.50 3.00
N ARG A 39 -13.20 1.83 1.85
CA ARG A 39 -13.51 2.32 0.50
C ARG A 39 -12.94 3.72 0.22
N LYS A 40 -11.78 4.04 0.81
CA LYS A 40 -11.11 5.32 0.57
C LYS A 40 -10.45 5.31 -0.80
N THR A 41 -10.87 6.24 -1.65
CA THR A 41 -10.32 6.50 -2.99
C THR A 41 -9.36 7.69 -2.95
N GLY A 42 -8.46 7.78 -3.93
CA GLY A 42 -7.46 8.85 -4.04
C GLY A 42 -6.02 8.34 -4.10
N THR A 43 -5.07 9.26 -4.26
CA THR A 43 -3.64 8.96 -4.36
C THR A 43 -2.84 9.65 -3.25
N ILE A 44 -1.90 8.91 -2.66
CA ILE A 44 -0.95 9.44 -1.68
C ILE A 44 0.09 10.36 -2.37
N PHE A 45 0.28 10.19 -3.67
CA PHE A 45 1.26 10.95 -4.44
C PHE A 45 0.77 12.35 -4.84
N GLY A 46 -0.54 12.63 -4.75
CA GLY A 46 -1.11 13.99 -4.84
C GLY A 46 -0.59 14.86 -6.00
N GLY A 47 -0.21 14.25 -7.13
CA GLY A 47 0.33 14.95 -8.31
C GLY A 47 1.80 15.41 -8.22
N ARG A 48 2.57 15.02 -7.20
CA ARG A 48 4.03 15.27 -7.14
C ARG A 48 4.78 13.99 -6.76
N GLU A 49 5.80 13.65 -7.52
CA GLU A 49 6.71 12.55 -7.17
C GLU A 49 7.40 12.88 -5.84
N GLN A 50 7.12 12.09 -4.80
CA GLN A 50 7.78 12.20 -3.50
C GLN A 50 9.05 11.36 -3.53
N VAL A 51 10.05 11.84 -4.29
CA VAL A 51 11.36 11.20 -4.41
C VAL A 51 12.15 11.44 -3.12
N GLY A 52 12.68 10.37 -2.53
CA GLY A 52 13.53 10.43 -1.32
C GLY A 52 12.80 10.36 0.02
N MET A 53 11.48 10.15 0.04
CA MET A 53 10.70 9.96 1.27
C MET A 53 10.68 8.50 1.70
N LYS A 54 10.72 8.24 3.02
CA LYS A 54 10.51 6.87 3.54
C LYS A 54 9.07 6.43 3.25
N ILE A 55 8.87 5.15 2.95
CA ILE A 55 7.54 4.55 2.71
C ILE A 55 6.57 4.84 3.87
N GLU A 56 7.06 4.84 5.10
CA GLU A 56 6.30 5.14 6.32
C GLU A 56 5.74 6.58 6.32
N GLU A 57 6.59 7.55 5.98
CA GLU A 57 6.22 8.97 5.90
C GLU A 57 5.23 9.22 4.76
N LEU A 58 5.41 8.50 3.64
CA LEU A 58 4.47 8.55 2.53
C LEU A 58 3.10 8.03 2.96
N PHE A 59 3.03 6.85 3.61
CA PHE A 59 1.77 6.27 4.06
C PHE A 59 1.07 7.04 5.18
N ALA A 60 1.79 7.90 5.92
CA ALA A 60 1.22 8.79 6.93
C ALA A 60 0.46 9.99 6.34
N LYS A 61 0.67 10.32 5.06
CA LYS A 61 -0.04 11.43 4.41
C LYS A 61 -1.48 11.08 4.07
N GLU A 62 -2.33 12.11 4.08
CA GLU A 62 -3.71 12.00 3.65
C GLU A 62 -3.81 11.72 2.15
N LEU A 63 -4.79 10.89 1.79
CA LEU A 63 -5.14 10.62 0.41
C LEU A 63 -5.73 11.89 -0.19
N LYS A 64 -5.14 12.36 -1.30
CA LYS A 64 -5.72 13.45 -2.09
C LYS A 64 -6.48 12.85 -3.27
N GLU A 65 -7.67 13.36 -3.53
CA GLU A 65 -8.48 13.03 -4.71
C GLU A 65 -7.86 13.58 -6.00
#